data_AF-A0A539EGS4-F1
#
_entry.id   AF-A0A539EGS4-F1
#
_cell.length_a   1.000
_cell.length_b   1.000
_cell.length_c   1.000
_cell.angle_alpha   90.00
_cell.angle_beta   90.00
_cell.angle_gamma   90.00
#
_symmetry.space_group_name_H-M   'P 1'
#
loop_
_entity.id
_entity.type
_entity.pdbx_description
1 polymer ?
#
loop_
_entity_poly.entity_id
_entity_poly.type
_entity_poly.pdbx_seq_one_letter_code
_entity_poly.pdbx_strand_id
1 'polypeptide(L)'
;MRRGAALALLVLVACRTAAPDPKLRELDSILQAKDDNDPRLDRDFNDLSEPTKSLLRRRYGELPLEYLNERGTIVYLLGRNMRTTADWDFLRDVVSEPPCGSQSDCSKADERGSHGNEVTLAYPALVALKVAQREMGASGRHAARARRVVEAALRSESPAVRRLAERDPGR
;
A
#
# COMPACT_ATOMS: atom_id res chain seq x y z
N MET A 1 -15.92 -0.81 68.71
CA MET A 1 -16.28 -1.74 67.62
C MET A 1 -16.27 -0.97 66.31
N ARG A 2 -15.58 -1.53 65.30
CA ARG A 2 -15.10 -0.84 64.09
C ARG A 2 -16.24 -0.48 63.13
N ARG A 3 -16.29 0.79 62.72
CA ARG A 3 -16.99 1.23 61.51
C ARG A 3 -16.14 0.82 60.30
N GLY A 4 -16.63 -0.13 59.52
CA GLY A 4 -16.01 -0.58 58.27
C GLY A 4 -16.56 0.21 57.09
N ALA A 5 -15.66 0.91 56.41
CA ALA A 5 -15.90 1.63 55.16
C ALA A 5 -15.92 0.66 53.97
N ALA A 6 -16.74 0.95 52.96
CA ALA A 6 -16.46 0.59 51.57
C ALA A 6 -17.37 1.41 50.63
N LEU A 7 -16.85 2.54 50.12
CA LEU A 7 -17.36 3.13 48.88
C LEU A 7 -16.49 2.59 47.74
N ALA A 8 -17.05 1.73 46.90
CA ALA A 8 -16.43 1.29 45.66
C ALA A 8 -16.78 2.31 44.58
N LEU A 9 -15.80 3.10 44.13
CA LEU A 9 -15.94 3.98 42.98
C LEU A 9 -15.61 3.19 41.71
N LEU A 10 -16.64 2.80 40.96
CA LEU A 10 -16.50 2.22 39.63
C LEU A 10 -16.27 3.36 38.62
N VAL A 11 -15.05 3.47 38.11
CA VAL A 11 -14.71 4.37 36.99
C VAL A 11 -15.04 3.64 35.69
N LEU A 12 -16.20 3.93 35.12
CA LEU A 12 -16.56 3.54 33.76
C LEU A 12 -15.77 4.42 32.77
N VAL A 13 -14.64 3.92 32.28
CA VAL A 13 -13.96 4.51 31.12
C VAL A 13 -14.75 4.15 29.88
N ALA A 14 -15.57 5.09 29.40
CA ALA A 14 -16.23 4.95 28.10
C ALA A 14 -15.18 5.07 26.98
N CYS A 15 -14.81 3.94 26.37
CA CYS A 15 -14.09 3.93 25.10
C CYS A 15 -14.95 4.59 24.04
N ARG A 16 -14.74 5.88 23.78
CA ARG A 16 -15.23 6.53 22.56
C ARG A 16 -14.49 5.93 21.38
N THR A 17 -15.14 5.04 20.64
CA THR A 17 -14.66 4.61 19.32
C THR A 17 -14.64 5.85 18.43
N ALA A 18 -13.45 6.30 18.03
CA ALA A 18 -13.32 7.40 17.07
C ALA A 18 -14.09 7.03 15.80
N ALA A 19 -14.84 7.98 15.25
CA ALA A 19 -15.52 7.79 13.97
C ALA A 19 -14.49 7.40 12.90
N PRO A 20 -14.82 6.50 11.96
CA PRO A 20 -13.89 6.09 10.92
C PRO A 20 -13.46 7.31 10.08
N ASP A 21 -12.17 7.38 9.74
CA ASP A 21 -11.61 8.44 8.89
C ASP A 21 -12.44 8.52 7.58
N PRO A 22 -12.90 9.72 7.19
CA PRO A 22 -13.77 9.88 6.03
C PRO A 22 -13.10 9.42 4.72
N LYS A 23 -11.77 9.58 4.56
CA LYS A 23 -11.05 9.12 3.38
C LYS A 23 -10.94 7.60 3.35
N LEU A 24 -10.79 6.96 4.50
CA LEU A 24 -10.78 5.49 4.56
C LEU A 24 -12.15 4.93 4.15
N ARG A 25 -13.25 5.51 4.65
CA ARG A 25 -14.61 5.09 4.24
C ARG A 25 -14.87 5.29 2.76
N GLU A 26 -14.42 6.42 2.21
CA GLU A 26 -14.54 6.72 0.79
C GLU A 26 -13.79 5.69 -0.05
N LEU A 27 -12.55 5.37 0.34
CA LEU A 27 -11.74 4.36 -0.30
C LEU A 27 -12.42 2.99 -0.25
N ASP A 28 -12.89 2.57 0.93
CA ASP A 28 -13.56 1.28 1.08
C ASP A 28 -14.81 1.17 0.17
N SER A 29 -15.56 2.26 0.02
CA SER A 29 -16.71 2.34 -0.90
C SER A 29 -16.28 2.14 -2.36
N ILE A 30 -15.22 2.80 -2.81
CA ILE A 30 -14.67 2.66 -4.17
C ILE A 30 -14.18 1.23 -4.42
N LEU A 31 -13.40 0.68 -3.48
CA LEU A 31 -12.87 -0.69 -3.61
C LEU A 31 -13.99 -1.73 -3.62
N GLN A 32 -15.05 -1.55 -2.83
CA GLN A 32 -16.22 -2.43 -2.84
C GLN A 32 -16.99 -2.37 -4.16
N ALA A 33 -17.05 -1.19 -4.80
CA ALA A 33 -17.65 -1.03 -6.12
C ALA A 33 -16.82 -1.66 -7.25
N LYS A 34 -15.55 -2.03 -6.97
CA LYS A 34 -14.58 -2.54 -7.95
C LYS A 34 -14.37 -1.62 -9.15
N ASP A 35 -14.45 -0.32 -8.91
CA ASP A 35 -14.21 0.73 -9.91
C ASP A 35 -12.84 1.36 -9.67
N ASP A 36 -11.80 0.80 -10.31
CA ASP A 36 -10.43 1.28 -10.24
C ASP A 36 -10.18 2.56 -11.08
N ASN A 37 -11.19 3.00 -11.83
CA ASN A 37 -11.18 4.23 -12.61
C ASN A 37 -12.12 5.30 -12.01
N ASP A 38 -12.56 5.13 -10.76
CA ASP A 38 -13.45 6.05 -10.11
C ASP A 38 -12.81 7.46 -10.02
N PRO A 39 -13.44 8.52 -10.58
CA PRO A 39 -12.85 9.86 -10.63
C PRO A 39 -12.59 10.48 -9.23
N ARG A 40 -13.22 9.94 -8.18
CA ARG A 40 -12.96 10.32 -6.79
C ARG A 40 -11.54 9.98 -6.36
N LEU A 41 -10.93 8.93 -6.91
CA LEU A 41 -9.54 8.56 -6.63
C LEU A 41 -8.59 9.72 -6.96
N ASP A 42 -8.80 10.40 -8.08
CA ASP A 42 -7.96 11.52 -8.50
C ASP A 42 -8.33 12.84 -7.84
N ARG A 43 -9.61 13.08 -7.58
CA ARG A 43 -10.08 14.33 -7.00
C ARG A 43 -9.83 14.39 -5.49
N ASP A 44 -10.16 13.32 -4.78
CA ASP A 44 -10.36 13.35 -3.33
C ASP A 44 -9.15 12.84 -2.54
N PHE A 45 -8.16 12.19 -3.15
CA PHE A 45 -7.01 11.60 -2.44
C PHE A 45 -5.69 12.33 -2.65
N ASN A 46 -5.75 13.63 -2.95
CA ASN A 46 -4.57 14.51 -2.93
C ASN A 46 -4.29 15.00 -1.50
N ASP A 47 -3.02 15.35 -1.25
CA ASP A 47 -2.53 15.93 0.01
C ASP A 47 -2.88 15.13 1.28
N LEU A 48 -2.79 13.80 1.21
CA LEU A 48 -3.11 12.92 2.33
C LEU A 48 -2.27 13.24 3.58
N SER A 49 -2.94 13.35 4.72
CA SER A 49 -2.29 13.51 6.02
C SER A 49 -1.54 12.23 6.42
N GLU A 50 -0.51 12.35 7.27
CA GLU A 50 0.20 11.16 7.78
C GLU A 50 -0.71 10.17 8.53
N PRO A 51 -1.64 10.60 9.41
CA PRO A 51 -2.63 9.70 10.00
C PRO A 51 -3.45 8.95 8.96
N THR A 52 -3.95 9.64 7.93
CA THR A 52 -4.71 9.03 6.85
C THR A 52 -3.85 8.02 6.07
N LYS A 53 -2.62 8.38 5.70
CA LYS A 53 -1.70 7.43 5.02
C LYS A 53 -1.42 6.20 5.87
N SER A 54 -1.28 6.35 7.18
CA SER A 54 -1.11 5.20 8.10
C SER A 54 -2.32 4.26 8.06
N LEU A 55 -3.54 4.80 8.02
CA LEU A 55 -4.76 4.02 7.87
C LEU A 55 -4.82 3.28 6.53
N LEU A 56 -4.43 3.94 5.43
CA LEU A 56 -4.40 3.32 4.10
C LEU A 56 -3.36 2.19 4.02
N ARG A 57 -2.16 2.37 4.60
CA ARG A 57 -1.15 1.30 4.70
C ARG A 57 -1.65 0.11 5.53
N ARG A 58 -2.36 0.38 6.63
CA ARG A 58 -2.98 -0.69 7.42
C ARG A 58 -4.02 -1.43 6.59
N ARG A 59 -4.89 -0.68 5.89
CA ARG A 59 -5.90 -1.27 5.01
C ARG A 59 -5.30 -2.14 3.92
N TYR A 60 -4.19 -1.71 3.31
CA TYR A 60 -3.41 -2.51 2.36
C TYR A 60 -2.98 -3.86 2.98
N GLY A 61 -2.45 -3.85 4.19
CA GLY A 61 -2.04 -5.08 4.90
C GLY A 61 -3.21 -5.99 5.32
N GLU A 62 -4.43 -5.46 5.43
CA GLU A 62 -5.64 -6.22 5.76
C GLU A 62 -6.30 -6.88 4.53
N LEU A 63 -5.97 -6.43 3.31
CA LEU A 63 -6.49 -7.02 2.08
C LEU A 63 -5.80 -8.36 1.78
N PRO A 64 -6.55 -9.38 1.31
CA PRO A 64 -5.94 -10.61 0.80
C PRO A 64 -4.94 -10.30 -0.32
N LEU A 65 -3.90 -11.13 -0.46
CA LEU A 65 -2.83 -10.89 -1.44
C LEU A 65 -3.34 -10.93 -2.88
N GLU A 66 -4.42 -11.69 -3.12
CA GLU A 66 -5.10 -11.86 -4.40
C GLU A 66 -5.84 -10.60 -4.86
N TYR A 67 -6.09 -9.64 -3.96
CA TYR A 67 -6.80 -8.39 -4.25
C TYR A 67 -5.82 -7.38 -4.89
N LEU A 68 -5.19 -7.80 -5.98
CA LEU A 68 -4.05 -7.14 -6.62
C LEU A 68 -4.44 -5.75 -7.12
N ASN A 69 -5.63 -5.58 -7.69
CA ASN A 69 -6.11 -4.30 -8.19
C ASN A 69 -6.33 -3.31 -7.03
N GLU A 70 -7.03 -3.72 -5.99
CA GLU A 70 -7.32 -2.88 -4.82
C GLU A 70 -6.02 -2.51 -4.07
N ARG A 71 -5.12 -3.48 -3.90
CA ARG A 71 -3.78 -3.26 -3.36
C ARG A 71 -3.01 -2.25 -4.22
N GLY A 72 -3.03 -2.42 -5.55
CA GLY A 72 -2.38 -1.50 -6.49
C GLY A 72 -2.96 -0.09 -6.45
N THR A 73 -4.28 0.06 -6.32
CA THR A 73 -4.95 1.36 -6.13
C THR A 73 -4.45 2.05 -4.87
N ILE A 74 -4.35 1.35 -3.74
CA ILE A 74 -3.81 1.96 -2.51
C ILE A 74 -2.36 2.41 -2.70
N VAL A 75 -1.52 1.60 -3.37
CA VAL A 75 -0.14 1.96 -3.67
C VAL A 75 -0.08 3.21 -4.57
N TYR A 76 -0.93 3.30 -5.58
CA TYR A 76 -1.05 4.48 -6.44
C TYR A 76 -1.41 5.74 -5.63
N LEU A 77 -2.41 5.66 -4.76
CA LEU A 77 -2.83 6.79 -3.91
C LEU A 77 -1.71 7.26 -2.98
N LEU A 78 -1.02 6.32 -2.31
CA LEU A 78 0.10 6.65 -1.43
C LEU A 78 1.30 7.19 -2.21
N GLY A 79 1.57 6.62 -3.38
CA GLY A 79 2.66 7.01 -4.28
C GLY A 79 2.55 8.41 -4.88
N ARG A 80 1.36 9.02 -4.87
CA ARG A 80 1.16 10.44 -5.21
C ARG A 80 1.37 11.40 -4.02
N ASN A 81 1.48 10.86 -2.81
CA ASN A 81 1.52 11.62 -1.56
C ASN A 81 2.84 11.40 -0.79
N MET A 82 3.94 11.14 -1.52
CA MET A 82 5.27 10.84 -0.98
C MET A 82 5.90 12.06 -0.32
N ARG A 83 6.15 12.00 0.98
CA ARG A 83 6.72 13.11 1.77
C ARG A 83 7.72 12.63 2.81
N THR A 84 7.40 11.55 3.51
CA THR A 84 8.14 11.08 4.69
C THR A 84 8.93 9.81 4.37
N THR A 85 9.91 9.48 5.22
CA THR A 85 10.66 8.23 5.08
C THR A 85 9.74 7.00 5.10
N ALA A 86 8.67 7.03 5.90
CA ALA A 86 7.69 5.96 5.99
C ALA A 86 6.96 5.69 4.66
N ASP A 87 6.79 6.70 3.80
CA ASP A 87 6.23 6.49 2.46
C ASP A 87 7.18 5.64 1.58
N TRP A 88 8.47 5.92 1.66
CA TRP A 88 9.49 5.22 0.87
C TRP A 88 9.75 3.81 1.39
N ASP A 89 9.74 3.63 2.72
CA ASP A 89 9.81 2.31 3.32
C ASP A 89 8.62 1.45 2.88
N PHE A 90 7.41 2.02 2.87
CA PHE A 90 6.24 1.32 2.34
C PHE A 90 6.42 0.86 0.89
N LEU A 91 6.84 1.74 -0.02
CA LEU A 91 7.06 1.33 -1.42
C LEU A 91 8.16 0.26 -1.54
N ARG A 92 9.22 0.35 -0.73
CA ARG A 92 10.28 -0.66 -0.69
C ARG A 92 9.73 -2.02 -0.24
N ASP A 93 8.87 -2.02 0.77
CA ASP A 93 8.28 -3.25 1.30
C ASP A 93 7.35 -3.87 0.24
N VAL A 94 6.53 -3.06 -0.44
CA VAL A 94 5.65 -3.51 -1.54
C VAL A 94 6.41 -4.15 -2.69
N VAL A 95 7.52 -3.57 -3.16
CA VAL A 95 8.32 -4.17 -4.26
C VAL A 95 9.09 -5.42 -3.83
N SER A 96 9.20 -5.65 -2.52
CA SER A 96 9.88 -6.80 -1.93
C SER A 96 8.91 -7.92 -1.54
N GLU A 97 7.60 -7.75 -1.76
CA GLU A 97 6.62 -8.79 -1.48
C GLU A 97 6.88 -10.03 -2.35
N PRO A 98 6.64 -11.24 -1.82
CA PRO A 98 6.69 -12.46 -2.61
C PRO A 98 5.74 -12.39 -3.81
N PRO A 99 6.12 -12.96 -4.96
CA PRO A 99 5.24 -12.97 -6.12
C PRO A 99 3.97 -13.77 -5.81
N CYS A 100 2.82 -13.20 -6.16
CA CYS A 100 1.56 -13.93 -6.10
C CYS A 100 1.56 -15.01 -7.18
N GLY A 101 1.30 -16.27 -6.79
CA GLY A 101 1.35 -17.38 -7.75
C GLY A 101 0.12 -17.50 -8.66
N SER A 102 -1.06 -17.00 -8.26
CA SER A 102 -2.25 -16.92 -9.13
C SER A 102 -3.25 -15.87 -8.63
N GLN A 103 -4.14 -15.41 -9.51
CA GLN A 103 -5.13 -14.37 -9.16
C GLN A 103 -6.18 -14.82 -8.13
N SER A 104 -6.36 -16.13 -7.93
CA SER A 104 -7.33 -16.67 -6.98
C SER A 104 -6.69 -17.27 -5.73
N ASP A 105 -5.37 -17.49 -5.74
CA ASP A 105 -4.63 -18.12 -4.66
C ASP A 105 -3.13 -17.83 -4.85
N CYS A 106 -2.59 -16.88 -4.09
CA CYS A 106 -1.19 -16.50 -4.16
C CYS A 106 -0.24 -17.57 -3.60
N SER A 107 -0.75 -18.57 -2.86
CA SER A 107 0.05 -19.64 -2.27
C SER A 107 0.37 -20.78 -3.25
N LYS A 108 -0.37 -20.87 -4.36
CA LYS A 108 -0.17 -21.91 -5.38
C LYS A 108 0.80 -21.45 -6.44
N ALA A 109 1.78 -22.29 -6.76
CA ALA A 109 2.63 -22.08 -7.92
C ALA A 109 1.76 -21.97 -9.19
N ASP A 110 2.13 -21.07 -10.10
CA ASP A 110 1.42 -20.91 -11.37
C ASP A 110 1.53 -22.22 -12.16
N GLU A 111 0.43 -22.97 -12.25
CA GLU A 111 0.41 -24.29 -12.92
C GLU A 111 0.58 -24.16 -14.44
N ARG A 112 0.48 -22.94 -14.99
CA ARG A 112 0.56 -22.68 -16.42
C ARG A 112 1.40 -21.43 -16.58
N GLY A 113 2.61 -21.54 -17.14
CA GLY A 113 3.50 -20.41 -17.46
C GLY A 113 2.89 -19.40 -18.43
N SER A 114 1.79 -18.78 -18.03
CA SER A 114 1.01 -17.83 -18.78
C SER A 114 1.72 -16.51 -18.66
N HIS A 115 2.59 -16.25 -19.64
CA HIS A 115 3.32 -14.99 -19.76
C HIS A 115 2.41 -13.73 -19.72
N GLY A 116 1.10 -13.88 -19.97
CA GLY A 116 0.12 -12.79 -19.86
C GLY A 116 -0.27 -12.39 -18.43
N ASN A 117 -0.02 -13.23 -17.42
CA ASN A 117 -0.46 -12.98 -16.04
C ASN A 117 0.58 -12.25 -15.18
N GLU A 118 1.85 -12.22 -15.61
CA GLU A 118 2.96 -11.77 -14.76
C GLU A 118 2.83 -10.30 -14.32
N VAL A 119 2.34 -9.43 -15.21
CA VAL A 119 2.08 -8.02 -14.91
C VAL A 119 0.95 -7.87 -13.90
N THR A 120 -0.15 -8.60 -14.10
CA THR A 120 -1.31 -8.58 -13.20
C THR A 120 -0.92 -9.07 -11.81
N LEU A 121 -0.21 -10.20 -11.72
CA LEU A 121 0.25 -10.80 -10.46
C LEU A 121 1.26 -9.92 -9.70
N ALA A 122 1.96 -9.04 -10.42
CA ALA A 122 2.92 -8.10 -9.86
C ALA A 122 2.39 -6.66 -9.75
N TYR A 123 1.10 -6.42 -10.02
CA TYR A 123 0.58 -5.07 -10.25
C TYR A 123 0.90 -4.07 -9.12
N PRO A 124 0.68 -4.37 -7.82
CA PRO A 124 1.06 -3.45 -6.73
C PRO A 124 2.55 -3.09 -6.73
N ALA A 125 3.43 -4.07 -6.93
CA ALA A 125 4.87 -3.87 -6.97
C ALA A 125 5.31 -3.04 -8.18
N LEU A 126 4.70 -3.26 -9.34
CA LEU A 126 4.99 -2.48 -10.55
C LEU A 126 4.55 -1.02 -10.39
N VAL A 127 3.41 -0.75 -9.77
CA VAL A 127 2.97 0.62 -9.44
C VAL A 127 3.95 1.30 -8.48
N ALA A 128 4.36 0.61 -7.40
CA ALA A 128 5.34 1.14 -6.45
C ALA A 128 6.68 1.47 -7.13
N LEU A 129 7.17 0.56 -7.97
CA LEU A 129 8.41 0.75 -8.72
C LEU A 129 8.31 1.94 -9.69
N LYS A 130 7.19 2.09 -10.40
CA LYS A 130 6.99 3.23 -11.32
C LYS A 130 7.00 4.57 -10.60
N VAL A 131 6.43 4.64 -9.40
CA VAL A 131 6.51 5.84 -8.56
C VAL A 131 7.96 6.17 -8.22
N ALA A 132 8.75 5.16 -7.81
CA ALA A 132 10.16 5.37 -7.50
C ALA A 132 10.98 5.81 -8.73
N GLN A 133 10.80 5.17 -9.89
CA GLN A 133 11.53 5.52 -11.12
C GLN A 133 11.29 6.98 -11.54
N ARG A 134 10.04 7.44 -11.49
CA ARG A 134 9.69 8.84 -11.80
C ARG A 134 10.45 9.84 -10.93
N GLU A 135 10.63 9.51 -9.65
CA GLU A 135 11.30 10.35 -8.66
C GLU A 135 12.83 10.27 -8.73
N MET A 136 13.38 9.29 -9.46
CA MET A 136 14.82 9.20 -9.77
C MET A 136 15.20 10.03 -11.00
N GLY A 137 14.33 10.12 -12.02
CA GLY A 137 14.56 10.94 -13.21
C GLY A 137 14.50 12.44 -12.93
N ALA A 138 13.73 12.84 -11.91
CA ALA A 138 13.81 14.18 -11.36
C ALA A 138 15.09 14.35 -10.54
N SER A 139 15.84 15.45 -10.70
CA SER A 139 16.95 15.87 -9.82
C SER A 139 16.47 16.27 -8.41
N GLY A 140 15.53 15.51 -7.86
CA GLY A 140 14.76 15.83 -6.70
C GLY A 140 15.39 15.35 -5.40
N ARG A 141 14.98 16.02 -4.31
CA ARG A 141 15.26 15.70 -2.90
C ARG A 141 14.99 14.24 -2.48
N HIS A 142 14.31 13.46 -3.31
CA HIS A 142 13.90 12.09 -3.03
C HIS A 142 14.71 11.02 -3.77
N ALA A 143 15.61 11.39 -4.69
CA ALA A 143 16.34 10.45 -5.56
C ALA A 143 17.06 9.33 -4.80
N ALA A 144 17.68 9.63 -3.65
CA ALA A 144 18.37 8.63 -2.84
C ALA A 144 17.43 7.59 -2.21
N ARG A 145 16.20 8.00 -1.84
CA ARG A 145 15.19 7.08 -1.28
C ARG A 145 14.55 6.26 -2.39
N ALA A 146 14.24 6.90 -3.51
CA ALA A 146 13.72 6.23 -4.70
C ALA A 146 14.68 5.14 -5.22
N ARG A 147 16.00 5.42 -5.24
CA ARG A 147 17.03 4.43 -5.59
C ARG A 147 16.98 3.19 -4.71
N ARG A 148 16.73 3.33 -3.41
CA ARG A 148 16.63 2.17 -2.50
C ARG A 148 15.42 1.28 -2.82
N VAL A 149 14.32 1.86 -3.29
CA VAL A 149 13.16 1.09 -3.76
C VAL A 149 13.53 0.33 -5.04
N VAL A 150 14.20 0.97 -6.00
CA VAL A 150 14.67 0.31 -7.23
C VAL A 150 15.68 -0.81 -6.92
N GLU A 151 16.61 -0.58 -6.00
CA GLU A 151 17.56 -1.60 -5.54
C GLU A 151 16.86 -2.81 -4.91
N ALA A 152 15.78 -2.58 -4.15
CA ALA A 152 14.96 -3.67 -3.63
C ALA A 152 14.23 -4.42 -4.75
N ALA A 153 13.66 -3.70 -5.71
CA ALA A 153 12.98 -4.27 -6.87
C ALA A 153 13.91 -5.13 -7.76
N LEU A 154 15.19 -4.76 -7.88
CA LEU A 154 16.21 -5.57 -8.59
C LEU A 154 16.42 -6.96 -7.96
N ARG A 155 16.12 -7.11 -6.66
CA ARG A 155 16.19 -8.38 -5.93
C ARG A 155 14.85 -9.11 -5.85
N SER A 156 13.80 -8.58 -6.48
CA SER A 156 12.48 -9.21 -6.47
C SER A 156 12.52 -10.58 -7.13
N GLU A 157 11.78 -11.52 -6.55
CA GLU A 157 11.52 -12.83 -7.13
C GLU A 157 10.54 -12.75 -8.31
N SER A 158 9.72 -11.68 -8.37
CA SER A 158 8.86 -11.39 -9.52
C SER A 158 9.72 -10.96 -10.73
N PRO A 159 9.75 -11.74 -11.82
CA PRO A 159 10.60 -11.40 -12.95
C PRO A 159 10.14 -10.13 -13.66
N ALA A 160 8.84 -9.77 -13.62
CA ALA A 160 8.31 -8.54 -14.20
C ALA A 160 8.82 -7.31 -13.46
N VAL A 161 8.85 -7.37 -12.12
CA VAL A 161 9.38 -6.29 -11.27
C VAL A 161 10.87 -6.11 -11.54
N ARG A 162 11.64 -7.20 -11.55
CA ARG A 162 13.09 -7.15 -11.84
C ARG A 162 13.38 -6.60 -13.24
N ARG A 163 12.71 -7.10 -14.28
CA ARG A 163 12.87 -6.59 -15.65
C ARG A 163 12.52 -5.11 -15.77
N LEU A 164 11.50 -4.65 -15.06
CA LEU A 164 11.15 -3.23 -15.07
C LEU A 164 12.22 -2.39 -14.35
N ALA A 165 12.78 -2.89 -13.24
CA ALA A 165 13.82 -2.19 -12.49
C ALA A 165 15.13 -2.07 -13.30
N GLU A 166 15.48 -3.10 -14.07
CA GLU A 166 16.66 -3.12 -14.96
C GLU A 166 16.55 -2.13 -16.13
N ARG A 167 15.34 -1.91 -16.65
CA ARG A 167 15.14 -1.13 -17.88
C ARG A 167 15.28 0.37 -17.69
N ASP A 168 14.97 0.91 -16.51
CA ASP A 168 14.78 2.36 -16.43
C ASP A 168 14.94 2.99 -15.02
N PRO A 169 16.17 3.17 -14.52
CA PRO A 169 16.37 3.84 -13.25
C PRO A 169 16.26 5.38 -13.32
N GLY A 170 15.87 6.01 -14.44
CA GLY A 170 15.87 7.48 -14.46
C GLY A 170 15.55 8.20 -15.77
N ARG A 171 14.66 7.69 -16.62
CA ARG A 171 14.07 8.46 -17.73
C ARG A 171 12.55 8.42 -17.74
#